data_AF-A0A2T3QM84-F1
#
_entry.id   AF-A0A2T3QM84-F1
#
_cell.length_a   1.000
_cell.length_b   1.000
_cell.length_c   1.000
_cell.angle_alpha   90.00
_cell.angle_beta   90.00
_cell.angle_gamma   90.00
#
_symmetry.space_group_name_H-M   'P 1'
#
loop_
_entity.id
_entity.type
_entity.pdbx_description
1 polymer ?
#
loop_
_entity_poly.entity_id
_entity_poly.type
_entity_poly.pdbx_seq_one_letter_code
_entity_poly.pdbx_strand_id
1 'polypeptide(L)'
;MSAWNKGKRVGQKKAFKLEDIWRIRIRLELEERLFELALFNLAIDSKLRSCDLRNLKVQDVSRSGCVMSRTIVKQQKTQQEVHFEITPKTQQTLSQWIIQNALAPTDFLFPSPRREGQPISYHYYSTLVNRWVTDIGLDKTQYGTHSLRRTKASLIYAKTKNLRAIQLLLGHAKLESTIEYLGVEIEDALRISESCET
;
A
#
# COMPACT_ATOMS: atom_id res chain seq x y z
N MET A 1 8.31 37.56 8.60
CA MET A 1 8.46 36.14 9.04
C MET A 1 7.82 35.24 8.00
N SER A 2 8.61 34.48 7.23
CA SER A 2 8.09 33.46 6.32
C SER A 2 7.60 32.27 7.14
N ALA A 3 6.38 31.78 6.90
CA ALA A 3 5.86 30.59 7.58
C ALA A 3 6.78 29.38 7.30
N TRP A 4 7.09 28.57 8.33
CA TRP A 4 8.02 27.43 8.28
C TRP A 4 7.63 26.33 7.27
N ASN A 5 6.41 26.42 6.76
CA ASN A 5 5.73 25.48 5.87
C ASN A 5 5.57 26.00 4.43
N LYS A 6 6.17 27.15 4.06
CA LYS A 6 6.09 27.68 2.69
C LYS A 6 6.63 26.65 1.69
N GLY A 7 5.77 26.15 0.80
CA GLY A 7 6.09 25.09 -0.17
C GLY A 7 6.01 23.64 0.35
N LYS A 8 5.73 23.41 1.63
CA LYS A 8 5.54 22.06 2.21
C LYS A 8 4.05 21.78 2.40
N ARG A 9 3.51 20.78 1.70
CA ARG A 9 2.16 20.25 2.01
C ARG A 9 2.19 19.55 3.38
N VAL A 10 1.90 20.31 4.42
CA VAL A 10 1.81 19.83 5.81
C VAL A 10 0.78 18.70 5.89
N GLY A 11 1.18 17.54 6.42
CA GLY A 11 0.30 16.37 6.64
C GLY A 11 0.38 15.26 5.60
N GLN A 12 1.08 15.44 4.47
CA GLN A 12 1.21 14.37 3.47
C GLN A 12 2.26 13.33 3.90
N LYS A 13 1.85 12.06 4.05
CA LYS A 13 2.75 10.96 4.46
C LYS A 13 3.71 10.55 3.34
N LYS A 14 5.00 10.35 3.62
CA LYS A 14 6.03 9.95 2.63
C LYS A 14 5.78 8.54 2.09
N ALA A 15 6.21 8.29 0.85
CA ALA A 15 6.34 6.94 0.30
C ALA A 15 7.62 6.26 0.83
N PHE A 16 7.62 4.93 0.93
CA PHE A 16 8.82 4.16 1.26
C PHE A 16 9.75 4.07 0.05
N LYS A 17 11.06 4.14 0.29
CA LYS A 17 12.08 3.78 -0.71
C LYS A 17 12.17 2.26 -0.83
N LEU A 18 12.77 1.78 -1.93
CA LEU A 18 13.00 0.33 -2.13
C LEU A 18 13.79 -0.29 -0.97
N GLU A 19 14.80 0.41 -0.47
CA GLU A 19 15.58 -0.01 0.69
C GLU A 19 14.73 -0.11 1.96
N ASP A 20 13.85 0.85 2.23
CA ASP A 20 12.95 0.82 3.38
C ASP A 20 12.04 -0.42 3.33
N ILE A 21 11.46 -0.72 2.15
CA ILE A 21 10.62 -1.90 1.92
C ILE A 21 11.40 -3.18 2.22
N TRP A 22 12.64 -3.26 1.75
CA TRP A 22 13.50 -4.42 1.98
C TRP A 22 13.86 -4.57 3.46
N ARG A 23 14.25 -3.48 4.15
CA ARG A 23 14.60 -3.48 5.57
C ARG A 23 13.43 -3.91 6.46
N ILE A 24 12.20 -3.50 6.13
CA ILE A 24 10.98 -3.95 6.82
C ILE A 24 10.73 -5.44 6.55
N ARG A 25 10.74 -5.87 5.28
CA ARG A 25 10.49 -7.27 4.91
C ARG A 25 11.43 -8.24 5.62
N ILE A 26 12.73 -7.97 5.59
CA ILE A 26 13.72 -8.85 6.23
C ILE A 26 13.50 -8.95 7.73
N ARG A 27 13.20 -7.84 8.41
CA ARG A 27 12.89 -7.88 9.86
C ARG A 27 11.68 -8.75 10.14
N LEU A 28 10.58 -8.56 9.39
CA LEU A 28 9.37 -9.36 9.57
C LEU A 28 9.59 -10.85 9.25
N GLU A 29 10.45 -11.18 8.28
CA GLU A 29 10.85 -12.54 7.95
C GLU A 29 11.69 -13.18 9.06
N LEU A 30 12.73 -12.48 9.55
CA LEU A 30 13.62 -12.97 10.61
C LEU A 30 12.90 -13.12 11.97
N GLU A 31 11.90 -12.29 12.24
CA GLU A 31 11.07 -12.37 13.45
C GLU A 31 9.86 -13.33 13.30
N GLU A 32 9.76 -14.05 12.18
CA GLU A 32 8.67 -15.00 11.87
C GLU A 32 7.26 -14.38 11.97
N ARG A 33 7.14 -13.08 11.68
CA ARG A 33 5.88 -12.32 11.75
C ARG A 33 5.06 -12.46 10.47
N LEU A 34 4.60 -13.68 10.18
CA LEU A 34 3.91 -14.01 8.93
C LEU A 34 2.68 -13.13 8.65
N PHE A 35 1.82 -12.93 9.65
CA PHE A 35 0.64 -12.07 9.54
C PHE A 35 1.00 -10.66 9.04
N GLU A 36 2.02 -10.06 9.65
CA GLU A 36 2.46 -8.70 9.34
C GLU A 36 3.14 -8.62 7.99
N LEU A 37 3.94 -9.62 7.65
CA LEU A 37 4.60 -9.72 6.35
C LEU A 37 3.56 -9.81 5.23
N ALA A 38 2.55 -10.66 5.39
CA ALA A 38 1.44 -10.79 4.44
C ALA A 38 0.66 -9.47 4.29
N LEU A 39 0.33 -8.82 5.41
CA LEU A 39 -0.36 -7.53 5.43
C LEU A 39 0.46 -6.41 4.76
N PHE A 40 1.75 -6.32 5.09
CA PHE A 40 2.66 -5.32 4.52
C PHE A 40 2.83 -5.50 3.01
N ASN A 41 3.07 -6.74 2.57
CA ASN A 41 3.24 -7.08 1.16
C ASN A 41 1.99 -6.74 0.35
N LEU A 42 0.81 -7.18 0.81
CA LEU A 42 -0.45 -6.91 0.12
C LEU A 42 -0.82 -5.42 0.16
N ALA A 43 -0.49 -4.67 1.23
CA ALA A 43 -0.74 -3.24 1.28
C ALA A 43 0.02 -2.47 0.18
N ILE A 44 1.28 -2.84 -0.10
CA ILE A 44 2.09 -2.25 -1.16
C ILE A 44 1.59 -2.68 -2.54
N ASP A 45 1.33 -3.97 -2.72
CA ASP A 45 0.91 -4.53 -4.00
C ASP A 45 -0.49 -4.05 -4.40
N SER A 46 -1.44 -4.05 -3.47
CA SER A 46 -2.82 -3.64 -3.77
C SER A 46 -3.01 -2.14 -3.91
N LYS A 47 -2.14 -1.35 -3.28
CA LYS A 47 -2.28 0.11 -3.21
C LYS A 47 -3.66 0.51 -2.68
N LEU A 48 -4.30 -0.31 -1.85
CA LEU A 48 -5.65 -0.03 -1.33
C LEU A 48 -5.61 0.95 -0.15
N ARG A 49 -6.75 1.61 0.12
CA ARG A 49 -6.90 2.38 1.36
C ARG A 49 -7.03 1.42 2.54
N SER A 50 -6.76 1.92 3.74
CA SER A 50 -6.84 1.10 4.96
C SER A 50 -8.23 0.53 5.24
N CYS A 51 -9.29 1.21 4.80
CA CYS A 51 -10.65 0.67 4.91
C CYS A 51 -10.88 -0.48 3.93
N ASP A 52 -10.44 -0.34 2.69
CA ASP A 52 -10.60 -1.35 1.64
C ASP A 52 -9.74 -2.59 1.96
N LEU A 53 -8.47 -2.39 2.28
CA LEU A 53 -7.51 -3.48 2.56
C LEU A 53 -7.95 -4.36 3.75
N ARG A 54 -8.37 -3.75 4.86
CA ARG A 54 -8.76 -4.49 6.07
C ARG A 54 -10.04 -5.31 5.84
N ASN A 55 -10.93 -4.84 4.97
CA ASN A 55 -12.21 -5.50 4.71
C ASN A 55 -12.11 -6.59 3.63
N LEU A 56 -10.93 -6.85 3.06
CA LEU A 56 -10.75 -7.95 2.12
C LEU A 56 -11.06 -9.28 2.80
N LYS A 57 -11.70 -10.16 2.04
CA LYS A 57 -11.92 -11.56 2.38
C LYS A 57 -10.97 -12.46 1.60
N VAL A 58 -10.83 -13.71 2.05
CA VAL A 58 -9.98 -14.70 1.37
C VAL A 58 -10.41 -14.90 -0.09
N GLN A 59 -11.72 -14.98 -0.35
CA GLN A 59 -12.26 -15.11 -1.72
C GLN A 59 -11.93 -13.94 -2.65
N ASP A 60 -11.58 -12.77 -2.10
CA ASP A 60 -11.22 -11.59 -2.92
C ASP A 60 -9.81 -11.73 -3.49
N VAL A 61 -8.97 -12.60 -2.93
CA VAL A 61 -7.56 -12.79 -3.36
C VAL A 61 -7.23 -14.22 -3.76
N SER A 62 -8.05 -15.19 -3.36
CA SER A 62 -7.82 -16.61 -3.58
C SER A 62 -9.04 -17.28 -4.20
N ARG A 63 -8.81 -18.20 -5.14
CA ARG A 63 -9.86 -19.01 -5.77
C ARG A 63 -9.39 -20.45 -5.86
N SER A 64 -10.26 -21.39 -5.48
CA SER A 64 -9.94 -22.83 -5.47
C SER A 64 -8.66 -23.18 -4.71
N GLY A 65 -8.39 -22.48 -3.59
CA GLY A 65 -7.20 -22.69 -2.76
C GLY A 65 -5.92 -22.00 -3.25
N CYS A 66 -5.96 -21.32 -4.41
CA CYS A 66 -4.80 -20.65 -4.98
C CYS A 66 -4.93 -19.13 -4.92
N VAL A 67 -3.93 -18.44 -4.35
CA VAL A 67 -3.86 -16.97 -4.40
C VAL A 67 -3.60 -16.53 -5.84
N MET A 68 -4.49 -15.69 -6.37
CA MET A 68 -4.46 -15.23 -7.75
C MET A 68 -3.31 -14.23 -7.98
N SER A 69 -2.83 -14.12 -9.23
CA SER A 69 -1.79 -13.14 -9.58
C SER A 69 -2.34 -11.72 -9.79
N ARG A 70 -3.65 -11.59 -10.00
CA ARG A 70 -4.39 -10.33 -10.11
C ARG A 70 -5.78 -10.49 -9.51
N THR A 71 -6.32 -9.40 -8.99
CA THR A 71 -7.70 -9.34 -8.52
C THR A 71 -8.32 -7.96 -8.79
N ILE A 72 -9.62 -7.86 -8.55
CA ILE A 72 -10.46 -6.67 -8.66
C ILE A 72 -11.19 -6.43 -7.35
N VAL A 73 -11.19 -5.19 -6.87
CA VAL A 73 -11.89 -4.80 -5.63
C VAL A 73 -12.63 -3.49 -5.86
N LYS A 74 -13.89 -3.44 -5.43
CA LYS A 74 -14.68 -2.20 -5.41
C LYS A 74 -14.31 -1.37 -4.18
N GLN A 75 -13.76 -0.18 -4.40
CA GLN A 75 -13.36 0.72 -3.31
C GLN A 75 -14.56 1.34 -2.61
N GLN A 76 -14.53 1.41 -1.28
CA GLN A 76 -15.63 1.96 -0.48
C GLN A 76 -15.83 3.46 -0.74
N LYS A 77 -14.75 4.24 -0.82
CA LYS A 77 -14.83 5.70 -0.93
C LYS A 77 -15.32 6.17 -2.31
N THR A 78 -14.79 5.58 -3.38
CA THR A 78 -15.04 6.05 -4.75
C THR A 78 -16.06 5.21 -5.49
N GLN A 79 -16.44 4.05 -4.94
CA GLN A 79 -17.29 3.04 -5.58
C GLN A 79 -16.73 2.53 -6.92
N GLN A 80 -15.47 2.85 -7.24
CA GLN A 80 -14.78 2.38 -8.43
C GLN A 80 -14.13 1.03 -8.18
N GLU A 81 -14.18 0.17 -9.19
CA GLU A 81 -13.40 -1.06 -9.22
C GLU A 81 -11.95 -0.73 -9.55
N VAL A 82 -11.03 -1.32 -8.78
CA VAL A 82 -9.60 -1.24 -9.05
C VAL A 82 -9.02 -2.62 -9.22
N HIS A 83 -8.23 -2.78 -10.28
CA HIS A 83 -7.45 -3.97 -10.51
C HIS A 83 -6.04 -3.78 -9.92
N PHE A 84 -5.52 -4.83 -9.29
CA PHE A 84 -4.13 -4.83 -8.84
C PHE A 84 -3.51 -6.21 -8.98
N GLU A 85 -2.19 -6.19 -9.10
CA GLU A 85 -1.33 -7.37 -9.09
C GLU A 85 -1.06 -7.84 -7.67
N ILE A 86 -0.95 -9.16 -7.49
CA ILE A 86 -0.40 -9.79 -6.29
C ILE A 86 0.89 -10.45 -6.73
N THR A 87 2.04 -9.92 -6.30
CA THR A 87 3.34 -10.44 -6.76
C THR A 87 3.59 -11.85 -6.24
N PRO A 88 4.46 -12.66 -6.89
CA PRO A 88 4.74 -14.03 -6.45
C PRO A 88 5.15 -14.14 -4.98
N LYS A 89 5.95 -13.19 -4.49
CA LYS A 89 6.33 -13.12 -3.06
C LYS A 89 5.12 -12.90 -2.16
N THR A 90 4.21 -12.00 -2.53
CA THR A 90 2.96 -11.77 -1.79
C THR A 90 2.05 -12.99 -1.84
N GLN A 91 1.91 -13.63 -3.02
CA GLN A 91 1.13 -14.87 -3.18
C GLN A 91 1.63 -15.96 -2.24
N GLN A 92 2.94 -16.18 -2.17
CA GLN A 92 3.54 -17.16 -1.25
C GLN A 92 3.19 -16.85 0.21
N THR A 93 3.41 -15.60 0.66
CA THR A 93 3.12 -15.22 2.05
C THR A 93 1.64 -15.29 2.41
N LEU A 94 0.75 -14.95 1.46
CA LEU A 94 -0.70 -15.06 1.65
C LEU A 94 -1.16 -16.52 1.69
N SER A 95 -0.66 -17.37 0.79
CA SER A 95 -0.98 -18.80 0.80
C SER A 95 -0.58 -19.44 2.12
N GLN A 96 0.63 -19.15 2.61
CA GLN A 96 1.08 -19.65 3.91
C GLN A 96 0.19 -19.16 5.05
N TRP A 97 -0.14 -17.86 5.07
CA TRP A 97 -1.02 -17.27 6.09
C TRP A 97 -2.41 -17.91 6.10
N ILE A 98 -3.04 -18.06 4.93
CA ILE A 98 -4.38 -18.64 4.77
C ILE A 98 -4.39 -20.09 5.24
N ILE A 99 -3.40 -20.89 4.84
CA ILE A 99 -3.30 -22.32 5.19
C ILE A 99 -3.06 -22.50 6.68
N GLN A 100 -2.09 -21.78 7.26
CA GLN A 100 -1.72 -21.93 8.68
C GLN A 100 -2.86 -21.56 9.63
N ASN A 101 -3.76 -20.65 9.22
CA ASN A 101 -4.90 -20.21 10.03
C ASN A 101 -6.22 -20.85 9.60
N ALA A 102 -6.20 -21.78 8.64
CA ALA A 102 -7.37 -22.46 8.11
C ALA A 102 -8.52 -21.51 7.70
N LEU A 103 -8.19 -20.37 7.08
CA LEU A 103 -9.18 -19.35 6.74
C LEU A 103 -10.10 -19.80 5.60
N ALA A 104 -11.41 -19.70 5.81
CA ALA A 104 -12.42 -19.99 4.81
C ALA A 104 -12.57 -18.84 3.79
N PRO A 105 -13.13 -19.08 2.60
CA PRO A 105 -13.33 -18.05 1.58
C PRO A 105 -14.09 -16.80 2.07
N THR A 106 -15.05 -17.00 2.98
CA THR A 106 -15.90 -15.94 3.53
C THR A 106 -15.27 -15.12 4.65
N ASP A 107 -14.15 -15.59 5.20
CA ASP A 107 -13.45 -14.96 6.32
C ASP A 107 -12.70 -13.72 5.85
N PHE A 108 -12.52 -12.77 6.77
CA PHE A 108 -11.60 -11.67 6.54
C PHE A 108 -10.20 -12.21 6.33
N LEU A 109 -9.51 -11.68 5.32
CA LEU A 109 -8.12 -12.05 5.04
C LEU A 109 -7.20 -11.71 6.21
N PHE A 110 -7.52 -10.63 6.93
CA PHE A 110 -6.84 -10.20 8.15
C PHE A 110 -7.85 -10.08 9.30
N PRO A 111 -8.24 -11.21 9.92
CA PRO A 111 -9.24 -11.22 10.98
C PRO A 111 -8.70 -10.59 12.28
N SER A 112 -9.61 -10.04 13.09
CA SER A 112 -9.27 -9.49 14.40
C SER A 112 -9.09 -10.61 15.43
N PRO A 113 -7.96 -10.66 16.16
CA PRO A 113 -7.76 -11.66 17.22
C PRO A 113 -8.65 -11.43 18.45
N ARG A 114 -9.29 -10.25 18.56
CA ARG A 114 -10.11 -9.87 19.73
C ARG A 114 -11.61 -9.79 19.43
N ARG A 115 -11.99 -9.85 18.16
CA ARG A 115 -13.39 -9.63 17.72
C ARG A 115 -13.68 -10.61 16.60
N GLU A 116 -14.40 -11.66 16.95
CA GLU A 116 -14.82 -12.68 15.99
C GLU A 116 -15.68 -12.05 14.87
N GLY A 117 -15.52 -12.57 13.65
CA GLY A 117 -16.26 -12.07 12.50
C GLY A 117 -15.98 -10.61 12.12
N GLN A 118 -14.86 -10.03 12.56
CA GLN A 118 -14.46 -8.66 12.25
C GLN A 118 -13.02 -8.63 11.70
N PRO A 119 -12.69 -7.68 10.83
CA PRO A 119 -11.30 -7.49 10.42
C PRO A 119 -10.50 -6.81 11.54
N ILE A 120 -9.17 -6.86 11.45
CA ILE A 120 -8.30 -6.07 12.34
C ILE A 120 -8.76 -4.62 12.41
N SER A 121 -8.62 -3.96 13.58
CA SER A 121 -9.04 -2.57 13.73
C SER A 121 -8.10 -1.60 13.00
N TYR A 122 -8.59 -0.39 12.69
CA TYR A 122 -7.75 0.65 12.08
C TYR A 122 -6.60 1.04 13.00
N HIS A 123 -6.89 1.14 14.31
CA HIS A 123 -5.87 1.48 15.30
C HIS A 123 -4.78 0.42 15.39
N TYR A 124 -5.14 -0.87 15.36
CA TYR A 124 -4.16 -1.95 15.33
C TYR A 124 -3.28 -1.85 14.08
N TYR A 125 -3.91 -1.74 12.89
CA TYR A 125 -3.15 -1.58 11.65
C TYR A 125 -2.22 -0.36 11.66
N SER A 126 -2.70 0.80 12.10
CA SER A 126 -1.88 2.02 12.23
C SER A 126 -0.70 1.83 13.19
N THR A 127 -0.90 1.08 14.28
CA THR A 127 0.15 0.75 15.24
C THR A 127 1.21 -0.16 14.64
N LEU A 128 0.81 -1.18 13.87
CA LEU A 128 1.75 -2.04 13.13
C LEU A 128 2.61 -1.21 12.17
N VAL A 129 1.99 -0.32 11.39
CA VAL A 129 2.72 0.54 10.46
C VAL A 129 3.69 1.47 11.19
N ASN A 130 3.26 2.09 12.29
CA ASN A 130 4.14 2.93 13.09
C ASN A 130 5.34 2.14 13.62
N ARG A 131 5.13 0.92 14.07
CA ARG A 131 6.22 0.04 14.53
C ARG A 131 7.18 -0.30 13.39
N TRP A 132 6.69 -0.74 12.23
CA TRP A 132 7.55 -1.05 11.08
C TRP A 132 8.43 0.14 10.70
N VAL A 133 7.88 1.35 10.76
CA VAL A 133 8.60 2.61 10.50
C VAL A 133 9.67 2.87 11.56
N THR A 134 9.34 2.74 12.85
CA THR A 134 10.31 2.98 13.93
C THR A 134 11.41 1.93 13.97
N ASP A 135 11.11 0.67 13.65
CA ASP A 135 12.06 -0.46 13.70
C ASP A 135 13.19 -0.33 12.65
N ILE A 136 12.97 0.46 11.60
CA ILE A 136 14.00 0.80 10.61
C ILE A 136 14.60 2.20 10.81
N GLY A 137 14.21 2.89 11.89
CA GLY A 137 14.76 4.20 12.29
C GLY A 137 14.15 5.41 11.56
N LEU A 138 12.96 5.26 10.97
CA LEU A 138 12.27 6.36 10.30
C LEU A 138 11.36 7.14 11.26
N ASP A 139 11.12 8.42 10.94
CA ASP A 139 10.23 9.29 11.71
C ASP A 139 8.75 8.95 11.47
N LYS A 140 8.09 8.35 12.47
CA LYS A 140 6.65 8.00 12.45
C LYS A 140 5.72 9.18 12.14
N THR A 141 6.12 10.43 12.35
CA THR A 141 5.28 11.58 11.97
C THR A 141 5.16 11.72 10.44
N GLN A 142 6.17 11.26 9.70
CA GLN A 142 6.23 11.33 8.24
C GLN A 142 5.58 10.14 7.56
N TYR A 143 5.39 9.01 8.24
CA TYR A 143 4.84 7.78 7.67
C TYR A 143 3.51 7.39 8.32
N GLY A 144 2.78 6.49 7.67
CA GLY A 144 1.50 5.97 8.15
C GLY A 144 0.86 5.04 7.14
N THR A 145 -0.38 4.61 7.36
CA THR A 145 -1.04 3.64 6.46
C THR A 145 -1.13 4.12 5.01
N HIS A 146 -1.24 5.44 4.79
CA HIS A 146 -1.21 6.03 3.45
C HIS A 146 0.16 5.92 2.77
N SER A 147 1.26 5.81 3.52
CA SER A 147 2.60 5.60 2.96
C SER A 147 2.66 4.32 2.14
N LEU A 148 2.06 3.23 2.63
CA LEU A 148 2.03 1.94 1.92
C LEU A 148 1.33 2.07 0.57
N ARG A 149 0.15 2.71 0.57
CA ARG A 149 -0.59 3.00 -0.67
C ARG A 149 0.19 3.88 -1.64
N ARG A 150 0.88 4.91 -1.14
CA ARG A 150 1.71 5.81 -1.98
C ARG A 150 2.90 5.10 -2.61
N THR A 151 3.49 4.16 -1.89
CA THR A 151 4.80 3.59 -2.21
C THR A 151 4.89 3.06 -3.64
N LYS A 152 4.03 2.12 -4.04
CA LYS A 152 4.08 1.56 -5.38
C LYS A 152 3.73 2.59 -6.45
N ALA A 153 2.77 3.50 -6.18
CA ALA A 153 2.41 4.57 -7.09
C ALA A 153 3.58 5.54 -7.35
N SER A 154 4.32 5.93 -6.30
CA SER A 154 5.51 6.76 -6.40
C SER A 154 6.64 6.06 -7.18
N LEU A 155 6.83 4.75 -6.99
CA LEU A 155 7.82 3.96 -7.74
C LEU A 155 7.45 3.87 -9.23
N ILE A 156 6.17 3.64 -9.55
CA ILE A 156 5.69 3.63 -10.95
C ILE A 156 5.91 5.01 -11.57
N TYR A 157 5.56 6.09 -10.87
CA TYR A 157 5.77 7.44 -11.36
C TYR A 157 7.24 7.73 -11.64
N ALA A 158 8.13 7.39 -10.71
CA ALA A 158 9.56 7.57 -10.87
C ALA A 158 10.10 6.87 -12.13
N LYS A 159 9.57 5.68 -12.45
CA LYS A 159 9.99 4.87 -13.59
C LYS A 159 9.36 5.29 -14.92
N THR A 160 8.09 5.64 -14.94
CA THR A 160 7.32 5.76 -16.21
C THR A 160 6.78 7.14 -16.49
N LYS A 161 6.67 8.00 -15.47
CA LYS A 161 5.97 9.30 -15.52
C LYS A 161 4.51 9.22 -16.01
N ASN A 162 3.93 8.02 -16.12
CA ASN A 162 2.58 7.82 -16.65
C ASN A 162 1.50 8.02 -15.56
N LEU A 163 1.04 9.26 -15.42
CA LEU A 163 0.03 9.63 -14.42
C LEU A 163 -1.32 8.96 -14.66
N ARG A 164 -1.69 8.72 -15.93
CA ARG A 164 -2.97 8.06 -16.26
C ARG A 164 -3.00 6.61 -15.78
N ALA A 165 -1.91 5.86 -15.96
CA ALA A 165 -1.80 4.50 -15.46
C ALA A 165 -1.93 4.46 -13.92
N ILE A 166 -1.28 5.40 -13.22
CA ILE A 166 -1.35 5.48 -11.75
C ILE A 166 -2.75 5.87 -11.28
N GLN A 167 -3.42 6.79 -11.98
CA GLN A 167 -4.80 7.18 -11.67
C GLN A 167 -5.73 5.96 -11.68
N LEU A 168 -5.62 5.10 -12.70
CA LEU A 168 -6.40 3.87 -12.82
C LEU A 168 -6.10 2.89 -11.68
N LEU A 169 -4.82 2.67 -11.37
CA LEU A 169 -4.40 1.77 -10.29
C LEU A 169 -4.83 2.25 -8.90
N LEU A 170 -4.93 3.57 -8.69
CA LEU A 170 -5.40 4.14 -7.43
C LEU A 170 -6.94 4.25 -7.38
N GLY A 171 -7.64 4.23 -8.51
CA GLY A 171 -9.09 4.49 -8.56
C GLY A 171 -9.42 5.94 -8.20
N HIS A 172 -8.65 6.89 -8.75
CA HIS A 172 -8.93 8.31 -8.60
C HIS A 172 -9.84 8.80 -9.73
N ALA A 173 -10.97 9.40 -9.38
CA ALA A 173 -11.92 9.93 -10.36
C ALA A 173 -11.30 11.03 -11.25
N LYS A 174 -10.44 11.87 -10.66
CA LYS A 174 -9.81 13.02 -11.28
C LYS A 174 -8.30 12.86 -11.38
N LEU A 175 -7.69 13.32 -12.47
CA LEU A 175 -6.24 13.24 -12.66
C LEU A 175 -5.51 14.18 -11.68
N GLU A 176 -6.13 15.32 -11.39
CA GLU A 176 -5.66 16.34 -10.43
C GLU A 176 -5.44 15.72 -9.05
N SER A 177 -6.31 14.80 -8.62
CA SER A 177 -6.13 14.07 -7.36
C SER A 177 -4.88 13.19 -7.38
N THR A 178 -4.48 12.67 -8.54
CA THR A 178 -3.26 11.86 -8.67
C THR A 178 -2.01 12.73 -8.68
N ILE A 179 -2.06 13.88 -9.37
CA ILE A 179 -1.02 14.92 -9.33
C ILE A 179 -0.79 15.38 -7.89
N GLU A 180 -1.88 15.70 -7.18
CA GLU A 180 -1.82 16.13 -5.78
C GLU A 180 -1.26 15.01 -4.88
N TYR A 181 -1.73 13.78 -5.11
CA TYR A 181 -1.32 12.61 -4.33
C TYR A 181 0.14 12.20 -4.53
N LEU A 182 0.72 12.44 -5.70
CA LEU A 182 2.13 12.18 -5.97
C LEU A 182 3.02 13.38 -5.62
N GLY A 183 2.45 14.59 -5.53
CA GLY A 183 3.23 15.81 -5.33
C GLY A 183 4.09 16.12 -6.54
N VAL A 184 3.52 16.00 -7.75
CA VAL A 184 4.21 16.36 -8.99
C VAL A 184 4.34 17.88 -9.05
N GLU A 185 5.58 18.35 -9.16
CA GLU A 185 5.91 19.78 -9.19
C GLU A 185 6.47 20.19 -10.56
N ILE A 186 6.52 21.50 -10.84
CA ILE A 186 7.14 22.07 -12.06
C ILE A 186 8.57 21.58 -12.26
N GLU A 187 9.33 21.41 -11.18
CA GLU A 187 10.70 20.89 -11.20
C GLU A 187 10.79 19.49 -11.81
N ASP A 188 9.75 18.65 -11.64
CA ASP A 188 9.71 17.35 -12.29
C ASP A 188 9.50 17.47 -13.79
N ALA A 189 8.74 18.47 -14.25
CA ALA A 189 8.54 18.75 -15.68
C ALA A 189 9.83 19.29 -16.33
N LEU A 190 10.55 20.18 -15.65
CA LEU A 190 11.84 20.71 -16.12
C LEU A 190 12.88 19.60 -16.27
N ARG A 191 13.05 18.75 -15.25
CA ARG A 191 13.95 17.58 -15.33
C ARG A 191 13.64 16.63 -16.49
N ILE A 192 12.34 16.44 -16.81
CA ILE A 192 11.95 15.64 -17.97
C ILE A 192 12.36 16.35 -19.27
N SER A 193 12.09 17.64 -19.39
CA SER A 193 12.47 18.44 -20.56
C SER A 193 13.98 18.44 -20.79
N GLU A 194 14.79 18.56 -19.74
CA GLU A 194 16.25 18.53 -19.81
C GLU A 194 16.80 17.17 -20.26
N SER A 195 16.12 16.08 -19.88
CA SER A 195 16.53 14.72 -20.27
C SER A 195 16.17 14.34 -21.70
N CYS A 196 15.31 15.13 -22.36
CA CYS A 196 14.98 14.96 -23.76
C CYS A 196 15.96 15.80 -24.59
N GLU A 197 17.01 15.16 -25.11
CA GLU A 197 17.89 15.80 -26.10
C GLU A 197 17.08 16.18 -27.35
N THR A 198 17.28 17.41 -27.85
CA THR A 198 16.76 17.91 -29.13
C THR A 198 17.63 17.50 -30.29
#